data_AF-A0A441Z0E8-F1
#
_entry.id   AF-A0A441Z0E8-F1
#
_cell.length_a   1.000
_cell.length_b   1.000
_cell.length_c   1.000
_cell.angle_alpha   90.00
_cell.angle_beta   90.00
_cell.angle_gamma   90.00
#
_symmetry.space_group_name_H-M   'P 1'
#
loop_
_entity.id
_entity.type
_entity.pdbx_description
1 polymer ?
#
loop_
_entity_poly.entity_id
_entity_poly.type
_entity_poly.pdbx_seq_one_letter_code
_entity_poly.pdbx_strand_id
1 'polypeptide(L)'
;MQVIQNRRRFLAGMSAIGAVGLAGGRNSSAENALLDTTTVRFTHTPATCNAPLYLAEELLRADGFTGLTYVDVDAGVNTPMKMTNGEADFGFEFASGFVIAIDAGTATRSNNSVQLKGRPSGCAFSDSVRHQI
;
A
#
# COMPACT_ATOMS: atom_id res chain seq x y z
N MET A 1 -30.72 49.01 -19.90
CA MET A 1 -30.83 48.16 -18.69
C MET A 1 -29.47 47.53 -18.44
N GLN A 2 -28.63 48.14 -17.60
CA GLN A 2 -27.29 47.63 -17.30
C GLN A 2 -27.42 46.63 -16.14
N VAL A 3 -27.34 45.33 -16.44
CA VAL A 3 -27.33 44.30 -15.39
C VAL A 3 -25.97 44.39 -14.70
N ILE A 4 -25.93 45.10 -13.57
CA ILE A 4 -24.76 45.18 -12.70
C ILE A 4 -24.50 43.78 -12.15
N GLN A 5 -23.57 43.06 -12.77
CA GLN A 5 -23.02 41.83 -12.22
C GLN A 5 -22.22 42.19 -10.95
N ASN A 6 -22.86 42.00 -9.79
CA ASN A 6 -22.22 42.23 -8.50
C ASN A 6 -21.15 41.14 -8.28
N ARG A 7 -19.92 41.55 -7.94
CA ARG A 7 -18.78 40.66 -7.65
C ARG A 7 -19.14 39.52 -6.70
N ARG A 8 -20.05 39.77 -5.75
CA ARG A 8 -20.56 38.76 -4.81
C ARG A 8 -21.39 37.66 -5.48
N ARG A 9 -22.20 38.00 -6.48
CA ARG A 9 -23.05 37.04 -7.19
C ARG A 9 -22.25 36.16 -8.14
N PHE A 10 -21.21 36.75 -8.75
CA PHE A 10 -20.24 36.01 -9.56
C PHE A 10 -19.45 35.00 -8.71
N LEU A 11 -18.90 35.43 -7.58
CA LEU A 11 -18.19 34.54 -6.65
C LEU A 11 -19.11 33.44 -6.08
N ALA A 12 -20.33 33.79 -5.67
CA ALA A 12 -21.30 32.81 -5.19
C ALA A 12 -21.66 31.77 -6.27
N GLY A 13 -21.79 32.20 -7.53
CA GLY A 13 -22.01 31.29 -8.66
C GLY A 13 -20.84 30.33 -8.89
N MET A 14 -19.61 30.83 -8.89
CA MET A 14 -18.41 29.97 -9.04
C MET A 14 -18.25 28.99 -7.88
N SER A 15 -18.48 29.44 -6.64
CA SER A 15 -18.43 28.57 -5.46
C SER A 15 -19.50 27.48 -5.49
N ALA A 16 -20.71 27.80 -5.95
CA ALA A 16 -21.79 26.82 -6.08
C ALA A 16 -21.46 25.75 -7.15
N ILE A 17 -20.89 26.13 -8.29
CA ILE A 17 -20.47 25.20 -9.34
C ILE A 17 -19.34 24.29 -8.84
N GLY A 18 -18.35 24.84 -8.13
CA GLY A 18 -17.26 24.06 -7.53
C GLY A 18 -17.75 23.06 -6.47
N ALA A 19 -18.73 23.44 -5.64
CA ALA A 19 -19.31 22.55 -4.64
C ALA A 19 -20.08 21.36 -5.26
N VAL A 20 -20.77 21.58 -6.39
CA VAL A 20 -21.44 20.49 -7.12
C VAL A 20 -20.44 19.50 -7.71
N GLY A 21 -19.27 19.96 -8.17
CA GLY A 21 -18.19 19.08 -8.64
C GLY A 21 -17.55 18.22 -7.54
N LEU A 22 -17.60 18.67 -6.27
CA LEU A 22 -17.11 17.91 -5.12
C LEU A 22 -18.19 16.98 -4.52
N ALA A 23 -19.45 17.39 -4.57
CA ALA A 23 -20.59 16.58 -4.12
C ALA A 23 -21.02 15.53 -5.16
N GLY A 24 -20.84 15.83 -6.44
CA GLY A 24 -21.16 14.98 -7.58
C GLY A 24 -20.04 14.00 -7.90
N GLY A 25 -19.90 12.96 -7.08
CA GLY A 25 -19.27 11.72 -7.53
C GLY A 25 -17.79 11.61 -7.25
N ARG A 26 -17.42 11.54 -5.97
CA ARG A 26 -16.53 10.43 -5.58
C ARG A 26 -17.37 9.17 -5.65
N ASN A 27 -17.66 8.71 -6.86
CA ASN A 27 -18.17 7.37 -7.04
C ASN A 27 -17.03 6.46 -6.58
N SER A 28 -17.06 6.01 -5.32
CA SER A 28 -16.23 4.91 -4.84
C SER A 28 -16.70 3.58 -5.46
N SER A 29 -17.01 3.61 -6.76
CA SER A 29 -17.30 2.42 -7.56
C SER A 29 -16.05 1.52 -7.73
N ALA A 30 -14.93 1.89 -7.12
CA ALA A 30 -13.78 1.01 -6.92
C ALA A 30 -13.95 0.09 -5.70
N GLU A 31 -14.73 0.48 -4.69
CA GLU A 31 -14.88 -0.27 -3.43
C GLU A 31 -15.79 -1.50 -3.59
N ASN A 32 -16.64 -1.51 -4.63
CA ASN A 32 -17.48 -2.65 -4.98
C ASN A 32 -17.10 -3.27 -6.33
N ALA A 33 -15.96 -2.90 -6.92
CA ALA A 33 -15.44 -3.62 -8.07
C ALA A 33 -15.03 -5.03 -7.60
N LEU A 34 -15.50 -6.06 -8.31
CA LEU A 34 -15.06 -7.43 -8.06
C LEU A 34 -13.53 -7.47 -8.13
N LEU A 35 -12.90 -8.03 -7.09
CA LEU A 35 -11.45 -8.19 -7.07
C LEU A 35 -11.00 -9.00 -8.29
N ASP A 36 -10.05 -8.47 -9.05
CA ASP A 36 -9.43 -9.19 -10.17
C ASP A 36 -8.74 -10.49 -9.70
N THR A 37 -8.31 -10.53 -8.43
CA THR A 37 -7.70 -11.70 -7.77
C THR A 37 -8.07 -11.74 -6.30
N THR A 38 -8.32 -12.93 -5.73
CA THR A 38 -8.59 -13.10 -4.29
C THR A 38 -7.41 -13.69 -3.51
N THR A 39 -6.28 -13.94 -4.19
CA THR A 39 -5.09 -14.58 -3.62
C THR A 39 -3.92 -13.61 -3.60
N VAL A 40 -3.15 -13.62 -2.52
CA VAL A 40 -2.01 -12.72 -2.30
C VAL A 40 -0.90 -13.46 -1.55
N ARG A 41 0.35 -13.29 -1.99
CA ARG A 41 1.56 -13.84 -1.35
C ARG A 41 2.37 -12.75 -0.68
N PHE A 42 2.61 -12.86 0.61
CA PHE A 42 3.48 -11.97 1.37
C PHE A 42 4.86 -12.57 1.57
N THR A 43 5.91 -11.75 1.52
CA THR A 43 7.21 -12.19 2.04
C THR A 43 7.15 -12.29 3.56
N HIS A 44 7.65 -13.39 4.10
CA HIS A 44 7.80 -13.62 5.52
C HIS A 44 9.29 -13.68 5.86
N THR A 45 9.75 -12.72 6.67
CA THR A 45 11.09 -12.75 7.26
C THR A 45 10.92 -12.71 8.79
N PRO A 46 11.78 -13.39 9.57
CA PRO A 46 11.66 -13.44 11.03
C PRO A 46 12.06 -12.12 11.72
N ALA A 47 11.95 -10.98 11.05
CA ALA A 47 12.25 -9.66 11.64
C ALA A 47 10.99 -9.00 12.18
N THR A 48 11.07 -8.45 13.39
CA THR A 48 9.93 -7.83 14.10
C THR A 48 9.34 -6.64 13.35
N CYS A 49 10.14 -5.98 12.52
CA CYS A 49 9.70 -4.86 11.69
C CYS A 49 8.65 -5.25 10.62
N ASN A 50 8.46 -6.53 10.33
CA ASN A 50 7.40 -7.04 9.45
C ASN A 50 6.03 -7.08 10.12
N ALA A 51 5.93 -6.75 11.42
CA ALA A 51 4.68 -6.74 12.16
C ALA A 51 3.49 -6.07 11.42
N PRO A 52 3.67 -4.96 10.66
CA PRO A 52 2.58 -4.37 9.92
C PRO A 52 1.98 -5.24 8.81
N LEU A 53 2.74 -6.20 8.24
CA LEU A 53 2.21 -7.13 7.23
C LEU A 53 1.16 -8.08 7.83
N TYR A 54 1.27 -8.45 9.11
CA TYR A 54 0.26 -9.28 9.77
C TYR A 54 -1.07 -8.55 9.94
N LEU A 55 -1.03 -7.24 10.19
CA LEU A 55 -2.25 -6.42 10.25
C LEU A 55 -2.90 -6.25 8.87
N ALA A 56 -2.10 -6.25 7.81
CA ALA A 56 -2.61 -6.14 6.45
C ALA A 56 -3.48 -7.34 6.07
N GLU A 57 -3.21 -8.54 6.59
CA GLU A 57 -4.01 -9.72 6.30
C GLU A 57 -5.46 -9.58 6.75
N GLU A 58 -5.68 -9.14 8.00
CA GLU A 58 -7.02 -8.99 8.55
C GLU A 58 -7.84 -7.94 7.77
N LEU A 59 -7.17 -6.88 7.33
CA LEU A 59 -7.78 -5.86 6.48
C LEU A 59 -8.14 -6.42 5.10
N LEU A 60 -7.23 -7.18 4.48
CA LEU A 60 -7.48 -7.78 3.17
C LEU A 60 -8.55 -8.87 3.22
N ARG A 61 -8.65 -9.65 4.31
CA ARG A 61 -9.77 -10.58 4.52
C ARG A 61 -11.11 -9.83 4.59
N ALA A 62 -11.14 -8.68 5.27
CA ALA A 62 -12.34 -7.85 5.35
C ALA A 62 -12.77 -7.30 3.97
N ASP A 63 -11.80 -7.03 3.08
CA ASP A 63 -12.02 -6.59 1.70
C ASP A 63 -12.35 -7.74 0.71
N GLY A 64 -12.37 -8.99 1.18
CA GLY A 64 -12.79 -10.15 0.37
C GLY A 64 -11.65 -11.01 -0.22
N PHE A 65 -10.39 -10.78 0.19
CA PHE A 65 -9.30 -11.71 -0.13
C PHE A 65 -9.43 -12.99 0.70
N THR A 66 -9.25 -14.14 0.06
CA THR A 66 -9.44 -15.47 0.68
C THR A 66 -8.19 -16.33 0.68
N GLY A 67 -7.25 -16.11 -0.25
CA GLY A 67 -6.04 -16.91 -0.38
C GLY A 67 -4.78 -16.13 -0.02
N LEU A 68 -4.58 -15.87 1.27
CA LEU A 68 -3.39 -15.17 1.79
C LEU A 68 -2.34 -16.23 2.16
N THR A 69 -1.15 -16.16 1.58
CA THR A 69 -0.05 -17.09 1.85
C THR A 69 1.27 -16.36 2.07
N TYR A 70 2.22 -17.06 2.69
CA TYR A 70 3.55 -16.55 2.97
C TYR A 70 4.61 -17.25 2.14
N VAL A 71 5.61 -16.47 1.73
CA VAL A 71 6.83 -16.94 1.09
C VAL A 71 7.97 -16.61 2.04
N ASP A 72 8.59 -17.63 2.61
CA ASP A 72 9.74 -17.44 3.47
C ASP A 72 10.89 -16.82 2.68
N VAL A 73 11.51 -15.80 3.28
CA VAL A 73 12.64 -15.08 2.71
C VAL A 73 13.74 -15.07 3.76
N ASP A 74 14.94 -15.45 3.34
CA ASP A 74 16.12 -15.34 4.19
C ASP A 74 16.44 -13.86 4.45
N ALA A 75 16.97 -13.59 5.65
CA ALA A 75 17.39 -12.24 6.03
C ALA A 75 18.35 -11.61 4.99
N GLY A 76 18.02 -10.41 4.51
CA GLY A 76 18.84 -9.66 3.54
C GLY A 76 18.04 -9.11 2.35
N VAL A 77 18.73 -8.75 1.25
CA VAL A 77 18.18 -8.12 0.02
C VAL A 77 17.32 -9.06 -0.85
N ASN A 78 16.74 -10.10 -0.27
CA ASN A 78 15.99 -11.11 -1.02
C ASN A 78 14.51 -10.74 -1.23
N THR A 79 13.95 -9.84 -0.41
CA THR A 79 12.57 -9.38 -0.55
C THR A 79 12.29 -8.73 -1.92
N PRO A 80 13.09 -7.75 -2.41
CA PRO A 80 12.90 -7.19 -3.74
C PRO A 80 12.99 -8.24 -4.86
N MET A 81 13.89 -9.22 -4.72
CA MET A 81 14.06 -10.29 -5.71
C MET A 81 12.84 -11.22 -5.78
N LYS A 82 12.29 -11.64 -4.64
CA LYS A 82 11.07 -12.46 -4.59
C LYS A 82 9.88 -11.73 -5.22
N MET A 83 9.81 -10.42 -5.05
CA MET A 83 8.78 -9.59 -5.69
C MET A 83 8.99 -9.47 -7.20
N THR A 84 10.22 -9.21 -7.66
CA THR A 84 10.51 -9.09 -9.09
C THR A 84 10.35 -10.42 -9.84
N ASN A 85 10.67 -11.54 -9.22
CA ASN A 85 10.47 -12.87 -9.80
C ASN A 85 8.99 -13.29 -9.84
N GLY A 86 8.08 -12.50 -9.26
CA GLY A 86 6.67 -12.85 -9.13
C GLY A 86 6.44 -14.02 -8.17
N GLU A 87 7.36 -14.26 -7.24
CA GLU A 87 7.22 -15.26 -6.18
C GLU A 87 6.39 -14.71 -5.02
N ALA A 88 6.48 -13.41 -4.73
CA ALA A 88 5.67 -12.69 -3.76
C ALA A 88 5.01 -11.46 -4.39
N ASP A 89 3.83 -11.08 -3.89
CA ASP A 89 3.05 -9.95 -4.40
C ASP A 89 3.26 -8.69 -3.52
N PHE A 90 3.44 -8.89 -2.21
CA PHE A 90 3.79 -7.83 -1.26
C PHE A 90 4.99 -8.25 -0.41
N GLY A 91 5.82 -7.27 -0.05
CA GLY A 91 6.89 -7.47 0.90
C GLY A 91 7.21 -6.21 1.68
N PHE A 92 7.85 -6.42 2.82
CA PHE A 92 8.31 -5.35 3.69
C PHE A 92 9.82 -5.42 3.78
N GLU A 93 10.48 -4.33 3.39
CA GLU A 93 11.94 -4.24 3.36
C GLU A 93 12.37 -2.81 3.63
N PHE A 94 13.57 -2.64 4.16
CA PHE A 94 14.15 -1.32 4.32
C PHE A 94 14.37 -0.66 2.95
N ALA A 95 14.10 0.64 2.84
CA ALA A 95 14.08 1.34 1.55
C ALA A 95 15.37 1.19 0.74
N SER A 96 16.55 1.12 1.39
CA SER A 96 17.81 0.93 0.67
C SER A 96 17.91 -0.43 -0.03
N GLY A 97 17.24 -1.47 0.47
CA GLY A 97 17.20 -2.78 -0.19
C GLY A 97 16.56 -2.69 -1.59
N PHE A 98 15.48 -1.93 -1.72
CA PHE A 98 14.87 -1.66 -3.03
C PHE A 98 15.76 -0.77 -3.91
N VAL A 99 16.40 0.26 -3.35
CA VAL A 99 17.30 1.14 -4.13
C VAL A 99 18.48 0.37 -4.72
N ILE A 100 19.10 -0.53 -3.94
CA ILE A 100 20.20 -1.38 -4.42
C ILE A 100 19.71 -2.31 -5.54
N ALA A 101 18.54 -2.93 -5.37
CA ALA A 101 17.98 -3.81 -6.40
C ALA A 101 17.69 -3.06 -7.72
N ILE A 102 17.12 -1.85 -7.62
CA ILE A 102 16.84 -0.99 -8.76
C ILE A 102 18.14 -0.56 -9.47
N ASP A 103 19.16 -0.15 -8.70
CA ASP A 103 20.46 0.25 -9.25
C ASP A 103 21.15 -0.92 -9.98
N ALA A 104 20.96 -2.15 -9.48
CA ALA A 104 21.40 -3.38 -10.13
C ALA A 104 20.59 -3.74 -11.40
N GLY A 105 19.62 -2.92 -11.82
CA GLY A 105 18.80 -3.14 -13.00
C GLY A 105 17.60 -4.07 -12.78
N THR A 106 17.25 -4.36 -11.52
CA THR A 106 16.11 -5.22 -11.18
C THR A 106 14.81 -4.45 -11.40
N ALA A 107 13.95 -4.95 -12.29
CA ALA A 107 12.64 -4.35 -12.53
C ALA A 107 11.72 -4.60 -11.33
N THR A 108 11.70 -3.67 -10.37
CA THR A 108 10.76 -3.72 -9.25
C THR A 108 9.43 -3.09 -9.68
N ARG A 109 8.34 -3.85 -9.70
CA ARG A 109 7.00 -3.32 -9.98
C ARG A 109 6.31 -2.95 -8.66
N SER A 110 6.53 -1.73 -8.17
CA SER A 110 5.79 -1.19 -7.02
C SER A 110 4.40 -0.76 -7.46
N ASN A 111 3.41 -1.64 -7.37
CA ASN A 111 2.05 -1.33 -7.81
C ASN A 111 1.19 -0.64 -6.74
N ASN A 112 1.67 -0.57 -5.48
CA ASN A 112 1.05 0.21 -4.41
C ASN A 112 2.04 0.32 -3.24
N SER A 113 2.73 1.46 -3.10
CA SER A 113 3.61 1.71 -1.96
C SER A 113 2.83 2.39 -0.84
N VAL A 114 2.30 1.60 0.09
CA VAL A 114 1.81 2.15 1.37
C VAL A 114 3.03 2.40 2.26
N GLN A 115 3.50 3.65 2.26
CA GLN A 115 4.51 4.11 3.21
C GLN A 115 3.91 4.14 4.62
N LEU A 116 4.20 3.11 5.40
CA LEU A 116 3.91 3.12 6.83
C LEU A 116 4.88 4.08 7.52
N LYS A 117 4.35 5.17 8.07
CA LYS A 117 5.13 6.21 8.77
C LYS A 117 5.73 5.62 10.06
N GLY A 118 6.95 5.09 9.99
CA GLY A 118 7.73 4.61 11.14
C GLY A 118 9.08 5.33 11.26
N ARG A 119 9.60 5.47 12.48
CA ARG A 119 10.99 5.92 12.70
C ARG A 119 11.96 4.84 12.19
N PRO A 120 13.13 5.20 11.64
CA PRO A 120 14.16 4.23 11.26
C PRO A 120 14.85 3.66 12.51
N SER A 121 14.14 2.85 13.28
CA SER A 121 14.76 1.91 14.20
C SER A 121 15.03 0.64 13.40
N GLY A 122 16.30 0.26 13.26
CA GLY A 122 16.70 -0.95 12.54
C GLY A 122 15.88 -2.18 12.97
N CYS A 123 15.65 -3.09 12.03
CA CYS A 123 14.91 -4.32 12.27
C CYS A 123 15.63 -5.21 13.30
N ALA A 124 14.96 -5.57 14.39
CA ALA A 124 15.43 -6.62 15.28
C ALA A 124 14.98 -7.98 14.73
N PHE A 125 15.91 -8.94 14.63
CA PHE A 125 15.59 -10.32 14.26
C PHE A 125 14.99 -11.07 15.46
N SER A 126 13.89 -11.77 15.23
CA SER A 126 13.10 -12.48 16.22
C SER A 126 13.66 -13.88 16.53
N ASP A 127 14.96 -14.01 16.76
CA ASP A 127 15.54 -15.27 17.26
C ASP A 127 15.07 -15.63 18.68
N SER A 128 14.31 -14.75 19.34
CA SER A 128 13.90 -14.89 20.74
C SER A 128 12.51 -15.50 20.98
N VAL A 129 11.67 -15.70 19.96
CA VAL A 129 10.26 -16.14 20.17
C VAL A 129 10.07 -17.67 20.12
N ARG A 130 11.09 -18.45 19.72
CA ARG A 130 11.01 -19.94 19.69
C ARG A 130 11.02 -20.59 21.09
N HIS A 131 11.13 -19.83 22.18
CA HIS A 131 11.13 -20.35 23.55
C HIS A 131 10.01 -19.85 24.45
N GLN A 132 8.94 -19.25 23.90
CA GLN A 132 7.80 -18.80 24.72
C GLN A 132 6.41 -19.23 24.20
N ILE A 133 6.32 -20.37 23.52
CA ILE A 133 5.05 -21.09 23.30
C ILE A 133 5.26 -22.57 23.57
#